data_AF-A0A0Q4EPL4-F1
#
_entry.id   AF-A0A0Q4EPL4-F1
#
_cell.length_a   1.000
_cell.length_b   1.000
_cell.length_c   1.000
_cell.angle_alpha   90.00
_cell.angle_beta   90.00
_cell.angle_gamma   90.00
#
_symmetry.space_group_name_H-M   'P 1'
#
loop_
_entity.id
_entity.type
_entity.pdbx_description
1 polymer ?
#
loop_
_entity_poly.entity_id
_entity_poly.type
_entity_poly.pdbx_seq_one_letter_code
_entity_poly.pdbx_strand_id
1 'polypeptide(L)'
;MKKIILLHFCFLFIFCSNQIKINTGKDIDIIFPLKQIDTQATDQVIEEILKNNTDNTFIIDPHGFYGESYVLENGKALEPYLYFKSGYYARNDRSCREDLIILYPFQTIHHSIIFNKNNRAVYRYTKPNQYEEIIKSFHDRYNATILGCDDYIKELESKGYKVLEDSIVVRIPLKP
;
A
#
# COMPACT_ATOMS: atom_id res chain seq x y z
N MET A 1 -63.74 2.85 1.45
CA MET A 1 -62.66 1.84 1.33
C MET A 1 -61.33 2.57 1.10
N LYS A 2 -60.46 2.66 2.11
CA LYS A 2 -59.15 3.33 1.99
C LYS A 2 -58.12 2.30 1.51
N LYS A 3 -57.53 2.52 0.33
CA LYS A 3 -56.42 1.70 -0.19
C LYS A 3 -55.15 2.09 0.58
N ILE A 4 -54.63 1.18 1.39
CA ILE A 4 -53.30 1.31 2.00
C ILE A 4 -52.29 0.88 0.94
N ILE A 5 -51.54 1.84 0.40
CA ILE A 5 -50.40 1.56 -0.48
C ILE A 5 -49.22 1.22 0.44
N LEU A 6 -48.87 -0.05 0.50
CA LEU A 6 -47.71 -0.52 1.26
C LEU A 6 -46.46 -0.30 0.39
N LEU A 7 -45.76 0.80 0.60
CA LEU A 7 -44.49 1.07 -0.07
C LEU A 7 -43.43 0.14 0.55
N HIS A 8 -42.98 -0.87 -0.19
CA HIS A 8 -41.82 -1.68 0.22
C HIS A 8 -40.57 -0.80 0.15
N PHE A 9 -40.15 -0.26 1.29
CA PHE A 9 -38.80 0.26 1.47
C PHE A 9 -37.83 -0.91 1.29
N CYS A 10 -37.30 -1.07 0.06
CA CYS A 10 -36.09 -1.85 -0.15
C CYS A 10 -34.97 -1.17 0.63
N PHE A 11 -34.70 -1.65 1.84
CA PHE A 11 -33.42 -1.45 2.50
C PHE A 11 -32.36 -2.12 1.62
N LEU A 12 -31.87 -1.38 0.64
CA LEU A 12 -30.59 -1.67 0.02
C LEU A 12 -29.56 -1.56 1.14
N PHE A 13 -29.22 -2.71 1.74
CA PHE A 13 -28.02 -2.85 2.54
C PHE A 13 -26.85 -2.55 1.60
N ILE A 14 -26.49 -1.27 1.48
CA ILE A 14 -25.24 -0.84 0.89
C ILE A 14 -24.19 -1.36 1.86
N PHE A 15 -23.68 -2.57 1.60
CA PHE A 15 -22.45 -3.03 2.19
C PHE A 15 -21.36 -2.08 1.69
N CYS A 16 -21.15 -0.97 2.41
CA CYS A 16 -19.99 -0.11 2.21
C CYS A 16 -18.75 -0.94 2.54
N SER A 17 -18.18 -1.54 1.51
CA SER A 17 -16.80 -2.04 1.53
C SER A 17 -15.92 -0.82 1.78
N ASN A 18 -15.40 -0.65 3.00
CA ASN A 18 -14.49 0.46 3.35
C ASN A 18 -13.07 0.13 2.82
N GLN A 19 -12.96 -0.03 1.52
CA GLN A 19 -11.66 0.04 0.85
C GLN A 19 -11.21 1.50 0.87
N ILE A 20 -9.96 1.74 1.23
CA ILE A 20 -9.41 3.10 1.30
C ILE A 20 -8.33 3.26 0.23
N LYS A 21 -8.42 4.31 -0.57
CA LYS A 21 -7.29 4.75 -1.39
C LYS A 21 -6.24 5.36 -0.45
N ILE A 22 -5.00 4.88 -0.51
CA ILE A 22 -3.94 5.26 0.43
C ILE A 22 -2.87 6.18 -0.16
N ASN A 23 -2.78 6.23 -1.48
CA ASN A 23 -1.84 7.09 -2.21
C ASN A 23 -2.48 8.41 -2.62
N THR A 24 -1.62 9.38 -2.96
CA THR A 24 -2.02 10.76 -3.29
C THR A 24 -2.11 11.01 -4.80
N GLY A 25 -1.40 10.22 -5.60
CA GLY A 25 -1.38 10.30 -7.05
C GLY A 25 -2.73 9.99 -7.67
N LYS A 26 -2.96 10.53 -8.87
CA LYS A 26 -4.22 10.38 -9.62
C LYS A 26 -4.15 9.29 -10.70
N ASP A 27 -2.94 8.99 -11.17
CA ASP A 27 -2.72 8.12 -12.33
C ASP A 27 -2.91 6.64 -11.95
N ILE A 28 -2.42 6.25 -10.77
CA ILE A 28 -2.65 4.94 -10.15
C ILE A 28 -3.45 5.13 -8.87
N ASP A 29 -4.43 4.27 -8.61
CA ASP A 29 -5.01 4.10 -7.28
C ASP A 29 -4.36 2.88 -6.61
N ILE A 30 -3.87 3.08 -5.39
CA ILE A 30 -3.43 2.05 -4.48
C ILE A 30 -4.50 1.97 -3.39
N ILE A 31 -5.20 0.85 -3.35
CA ILE A 31 -6.37 0.68 -2.48
C ILE A 31 -6.07 -0.43 -1.47
N PHE A 32 -6.12 -0.06 -0.20
CA PHE A 32 -5.97 -0.99 0.90
C PHE A 32 -7.31 -1.68 1.20
N PRO A 33 -7.36 -3.04 1.22
CA PRO A 33 -8.62 -3.76 1.26
C PRO A 33 -9.22 -3.88 2.67
N LEU A 34 -8.43 -3.66 3.72
CA LEU A 34 -8.84 -3.85 5.11
C LEU A 34 -9.13 -2.52 5.81
N LYS A 35 -9.98 -2.57 6.84
CA LYS A 35 -10.25 -1.40 7.71
C LYS A 35 -9.16 -1.18 8.77
N GLN A 36 -8.43 -2.24 9.09
CA GLN A 36 -7.42 -2.28 10.15
C GLN A 36 -6.43 -3.42 9.88
N ILE A 37 -5.23 -3.33 10.45
CA ILE A 37 -4.23 -4.39 10.43
C ILE A 37 -4.28 -5.16 11.75
N ASP A 38 -4.41 -6.49 11.68
CA ASP A 38 -4.24 -7.35 12.85
C ASP A 38 -2.74 -7.54 13.11
N THR A 39 -2.27 -7.06 14.25
CA THR A 39 -0.84 -7.08 14.62
C THR A 39 -0.35 -8.48 15.03
N GLN A 40 -1.26 -9.44 15.20
CA GLN A 40 -0.95 -10.84 15.53
C GLN A 40 -1.11 -11.79 14.34
N ALA A 41 -1.62 -11.32 13.20
CA ALA A 41 -1.71 -12.14 12.00
C ALA A 41 -0.32 -12.39 11.41
N THR A 42 0.22 -13.59 11.60
CA THR A 42 1.57 -13.94 11.11
C THR A 42 1.59 -14.46 9.67
N ASP A 43 0.45 -14.92 9.15
CA ASP A 43 0.41 -15.73 7.93
C ASP A 43 -0.38 -15.07 6.79
N GLN A 44 -0.92 -13.87 7.00
CA GLN A 44 -1.76 -13.20 6.00
C GLN A 44 -0.96 -12.13 5.25
N VAL A 45 -0.57 -12.44 4.01
CA VAL A 45 -0.10 -11.43 3.06
C VAL A 45 -1.33 -10.62 2.63
N ILE A 46 -1.29 -9.32 2.88
CA ILE A 46 -2.32 -8.40 2.38
C ILE A 46 -1.92 -8.00 0.96
N GLU A 47 -2.84 -8.21 0.03
CA GLU A 47 -2.70 -7.74 -1.34
C GLU A 47 -3.55 -6.49 -1.54
N GLU A 48 -2.89 -5.38 -1.85
CA GLU A 48 -3.55 -4.15 -2.27
C GLU A 48 -4.14 -4.30 -3.67
N ILE A 49 -5.16 -3.49 -3.96
CA ILE A 49 -5.66 -3.33 -5.32
C ILE A 49 -4.89 -2.19 -5.96
N LEU A 50 -4.15 -2.49 -7.02
CA LEU A 50 -3.45 -1.52 -7.84
C LEU A 50 -4.26 -1.30 -9.11
N LYS A 51 -4.72 -0.08 -9.33
CA LYS A 51 -5.55 0.28 -10.48
C LYS A 51 -4.94 1.42 -11.27
N ASN A 52 -4.66 1.19 -12.53
CA ASN A 52 -4.26 2.24 -13.47
C ASN A 52 -5.48 2.95 -14.02
N ASN A 53 -5.50 4.27 -13.94
CA ASN A 53 -6.59 5.12 -14.44
C ASN A 53 -6.22 5.83 -15.76
N THR A 54 -5.06 5.50 -16.36
CA THR A 54 -4.53 6.19 -17.54
C THR A 54 -4.24 5.23 -18.70
N ASP A 55 -3.85 5.82 -19.83
CA ASP A 55 -3.39 5.15 -21.03
C ASP A 55 -1.88 4.79 -21.01
N ASN A 56 -1.17 5.09 -19.92
CA ASN A 56 0.26 4.82 -19.78
C ASN A 56 0.51 3.46 -19.14
N THR A 57 1.63 2.81 -19.46
CA THR A 57 2.14 1.65 -18.71
C THR A 57 3.06 2.13 -17.59
N PHE A 58 2.85 1.64 -16.37
CA PHE A 58 3.67 2.01 -15.22
C PHE A 58 4.58 0.87 -14.76
N ILE A 59 5.76 1.27 -14.28
CA ILE A 59 6.72 0.42 -13.56
C ILE A 59 6.59 0.78 -12.08
N ILE A 60 6.23 -0.19 -11.25
CA ILE A 60 6.09 -0.02 -9.81
C ILE A 60 7.03 -1.01 -9.12
N ASP A 61 7.93 -0.51 -8.30
CA ASP A 61 8.70 -1.36 -7.40
C ASP A 61 7.88 -1.59 -6.11
N PRO A 62 7.46 -2.83 -5.80
CA PRO A 62 6.73 -3.12 -4.57
C PRO A 62 7.55 -2.83 -3.30
N HIS A 63 8.86 -2.62 -3.42
CA HIS A 63 9.75 -2.20 -2.35
C HIS A 63 10.21 -0.73 -2.48
N GLY A 64 9.66 0.02 -3.42
CA GLY A 64 10.10 1.36 -3.81
C GLY A 64 9.52 2.51 -2.97
N PHE A 65 8.65 2.25 -1.99
CA PHE A 65 8.18 3.29 -1.09
C PHE A 65 9.15 3.46 0.09
N TYR A 66 9.75 4.64 0.19
CA TYR A 66 10.66 5.01 1.27
C TYR A 66 10.16 6.26 1.99
N GLY A 67 10.26 6.27 3.31
CA GLY A 67 9.90 7.44 4.12
C GLY A 67 9.84 7.13 5.61
N GLU A 68 8.86 7.73 6.28
CA GLU A 68 8.65 7.63 7.71
C GLU A 68 7.38 6.84 8.03
N SER A 69 7.49 5.95 9.00
CA SER A 69 6.35 5.27 9.60
C SER A 69 6.52 5.20 11.11
N TYR A 70 5.45 5.44 11.86
CA TYR A 70 5.45 5.33 13.30
C TYR A 70 4.07 4.97 13.83
N VAL A 71 4.01 4.41 15.04
CA VAL A 71 2.76 4.02 15.69
C VAL A 71 2.36 5.06 16.72
N LEU A 72 1.06 5.35 16.77
CA LEU A 72 0.42 6.07 17.87
C LEU A 72 -0.24 5.05 18.81
N GLU A 73 -0.05 5.20 20.11
CA GLU A 73 -0.81 4.55 21.19
C GLU A 73 -1.68 5.62 21.87
N ASN A 74 -3.01 5.45 21.83
CA ASN A 74 -3.99 6.39 22.38
C ASN A 74 -3.72 7.84 21.95
N GLY A 75 -3.31 8.03 20.68
CA GLY A 75 -3.02 9.33 20.07
C GLY A 75 -1.62 9.91 20.36
N LYS A 76 -0.74 9.20 21.10
CA LYS A 76 0.64 9.62 21.37
C LYS A 76 1.63 8.71 20.66
N ALA A 77 2.79 9.23 20.24
CA ALA A 77 3.82 8.40 19.63
C ALA A 77 4.24 7.28 20.60
N LEU A 78 4.19 6.04 20.10
CA LEU A 78 4.66 4.86 20.81
C LEU A 78 6.14 4.67 20.46
N GLU A 79 6.98 4.53 21.49
CA GLU A 79 8.40 4.23 21.28
C GLU A 79 8.57 2.75 20.88
N PRO A 80 9.35 2.45 19.82
CA PRO A 80 9.63 1.07 19.45
C PRO A 80 10.36 0.32 20.56
N TYR A 81 9.97 -0.93 20.79
CA TYR A 81 10.68 -1.80 21.74
C TYR A 81 12.04 -2.26 21.18
N LEU A 82 12.12 -2.45 19.86
CA LEU A 82 13.35 -2.79 19.16
C LEU A 82 13.31 -2.31 17.71
N TYR A 83 14.48 -2.29 17.08
CA TYR A 83 14.63 -2.11 15.65
C TYR A 83 15.35 -3.32 15.06
N PHE A 84 14.80 -3.91 14.00
CA PHE A 84 15.54 -4.95 13.30
C PHE A 84 16.68 -4.33 12.49
N LYS A 85 17.83 -5.01 12.47
CA LYS A 85 18.94 -4.66 11.58
C LYS A 85 18.88 -5.57 10.38
N SER A 86 18.48 -5.04 9.23
CA SER A 86 18.71 -5.67 7.93
C SER A 86 19.56 -4.76 7.05
N GLY A 87 20.47 -5.37 6.29
CA GLY A 87 21.08 -4.68 5.15
C GLY A 87 20.08 -4.54 4.01
N TYR A 88 20.41 -3.67 3.05
CA TYR A 88 19.74 -3.73 1.75
C TYR A 88 20.14 -5.04 1.06
N TYR A 89 19.14 -5.76 0.52
CA TYR A 89 19.42 -6.87 -0.38
C TYR A 89 19.51 -6.28 -1.80
N ALA A 90 20.59 -6.59 -2.51
CA ALA A 90 20.72 -6.21 -3.90
C ALA A 90 19.95 -7.20 -4.78
N ARG A 91 19.16 -6.68 -5.72
CA ARG A 91 18.51 -7.45 -6.79
C ARG A 91 19.46 -7.58 -7.96
N ASN A 92 19.46 -8.77 -8.56
CA ASN A 92 20.05 -8.97 -9.89
C ASN A 92 18.96 -8.78 -10.97
N ASP A 93 19.37 -8.77 -12.23
CA ASP A 93 18.46 -8.60 -13.37
C ASP A 93 17.26 -9.54 -13.35
N ARG A 94 17.46 -10.80 -12.94
CA ARG A 94 16.38 -11.77 -12.87
C ARG A 94 15.37 -11.38 -11.78
N SER A 95 15.85 -11.07 -10.57
CA SER A 95 14.99 -10.59 -9.48
C SER A 95 14.25 -9.30 -9.87
N CYS A 96 14.90 -8.38 -10.60
CA CYS A 96 14.22 -7.18 -11.08
C CYS A 96 13.09 -7.48 -12.06
N ARG A 97 13.25 -8.48 -12.94
CA ARG A 97 12.20 -8.90 -13.89
C ARG A 97 11.06 -9.65 -13.22
N GLU A 98 11.33 -10.33 -12.10
CA GLU A 98 10.33 -11.06 -11.33
C GLU A 98 9.58 -10.15 -10.35
N ASP A 99 10.25 -9.17 -9.73
CA ASP A 99 9.70 -8.34 -8.65
C ASP A 99 9.01 -7.05 -9.14
N LEU A 100 9.49 -6.42 -10.21
CA LEU A 100 8.89 -5.16 -10.67
C LEU A 100 7.49 -5.41 -11.25
N ILE A 101 6.52 -4.65 -10.76
CA ILE A 101 5.15 -4.71 -11.25
C ILE A 101 5.06 -3.85 -12.51
N ILE A 102 4.62 -4.47 -13.61
CA ILE A 102 4.27 -3.77 -14.84
C ILE A 102 2.75 -3.64 -14.89
N LEU A 103 2.26 -2.43 -14.69
CA LEU A 103 0.84 -2.13 -14.65
C LEU A 103 0.39 -1.48 -15.96
N TYR A 104 -0.30 -2.26 -16.79
CA TYR A 104 -0.75 -1.85 -18.12
C TYR A 104 -1.89 -0.82 -18.07
N PRO A 105 -2.16 -0.12 -19.19
CA PRO A 105 -3.24 0.85 -19.29
C PRO A 105 -4.57 0.30 -18.80
N PHE A 106 -5.25 1.05 -17.94
CA PHE A 106 -6.56 0.70 -17.35
C PHE A 106 -6.62 -0.65 -16.60
N GLN A 107 -5.48 -1.27 -16.32
CA GLN A 107 -5.41 -2.56 -15.65
C GLN A 107 -5.71 -2.41 -14.15
N THR A 108 -6.38 -3.42 -13.59
CA THR A 108 -6.52 -3.60 -12.14
C THR A 108 -5.94 -4.95 -11.76
N ILE A 109 -5.05 -4.98 -10.77
CA ILE A 109 -4.45 -6.20 -10.22
C ILE A 109 -4.51 -6.19 -8.69
N HIS A 110 -4.36 -7.37 -8.10
CA HIS A 110 -4.09 -7.54 -6.68
C HIS A 110 -2.61 -7.83 -6.51
N HIS A 111 -1.92 -7.08 -5.66
CA HIS A 111 -0.50 -7.29 -5.39
C HIS A 111 -0.12 -6.68 -4.04
N SER A 112 0.73 -7.38 -3.29
CA SER A 112 1.28 -6.83 -2.05
C SER A 112 2.36 -5.80 -2.33
N ILE A 113 2.31 -4.64 -1.66
CA ILE A 113 3.37 -3.64 -1.69
C ILE A 113 3.81 -3.27 -0.26
N ILE A 114 5.10 -2.94 -0.09
CA ILE A 114 5.60 -2.45 1.19
C ILE A 114 5.41 -0.94 1.23
N PHE A 115 4.52 -0.44 2.10
CA PHE A 115 4.23 1.00 2.20
C PHE A 115 5.39 1.84 2.72
N ASN A 116 6.34 1.26 3.46
CA ASN A 116 7.60 1.93 3.81
C ASN A 116 8.72 0.92 4.05
N LYS A 117 9.64 0.80 3.09
CA LYS A 117 10.77 -0.12 3.15
C LYS A 117 11.78 0.22 4.27
N ASN A 118 11.81 1.47 4.72
CA ASN A 118 12.67 1.92 5.81
C ASN A 118 12.09 1.65 7.20
N ASN A 119 10.82 1.24 7.34
CA ASN A 119 10.27 0.96 8.65
C ASN A 119 10.91 -0.29 9.24
N ARG A 120 11.69 -0.10 10.31
CA ARG A 120 12.36 -1.18 11.05
C ARG A 120 11.88 -1.35 12.48
N ALA A 121 10.90 -0.53 12.87
CA ALA A 121 10.42 -0.47 14.23
C ALA A 121 9.55 -1.68 14.54
N VAL A 122 9.76 -2.26 15.71
CA VAL A 122 8.91 -3.31 16.25
C VAL A 122 8.32 -2.83 17.56
N TYR A 123 7.00 -2.90 17.63
CA TYR A 123 6.20 -2.38 18.73
C TYR A 123 5.65 -3.52 19.58
N ARG A 124 5.34 -3.21 20.84
CA ARG A 124 4.58 -4.11 21.72
C ARG A 124 3.19 -3.55 21.89
N TYR A 125 2.19 -4.33 21.50
CA TYR A 125 0.80 -3.94 21.60
C TYR A 125 0.14 -4.57 22.82
N THR A 126 -0.77 -3.83 23.44
CA THR A 126 -1.58 -4.26 24.57
C THR A 126 -3.06 -4.03 24.27
N LYS A 127 -3.91 -5.03 24.55
CA LYS A 127 -5.33 -5.05 24.18
C LYS A 127 -6.20 -3.87 24.67
N PRO A 128 -5.97 -3.21 25.83
CA PRO A 128 -6.85 -2.12 26.24
C PRO A 128 -6.63 -0.82 25.45
N ASN A 129 -5.54 -0.70 24.70
CA ASN A 129 -5.16 0.53 24.03
C ASN A 129 -5.58 0.56 22.55
N GLN A 130 -5.76 1.77 22.03
CA GLN A 130 -6.02 2.03 20.62
C GLN A 130 -4.72 2.38 19.90
N TYR A 131 -4.52 1.81 18.71
CA TYR A 131 -3.30 2.01 17.95
C TYR A 131 -3.59 2.41 16.51
N GLU A 132 -2.71 3.25 15.97
CA GLU A 132 -2.75 3.68 14.58
C GLU A 132 -1.33 3.69 14.03
N GLU A 133 -1.11 3.11 12.85
CA GLU A 133 0.12 3.32 12.09
C GLU A 133 -0.04 4.55 11.21
N ILE A 134 0.89 5.49 11.34
CA ILE A 134 1.02 6.64 10.46
C ILE A 134 2.12 6.33 9.46
N ILE A 135 1.81 6.45 8.16
CA ILE A 135 2.75 6.18 7.07
C ILE A 135 2.81 7.40 6.17
N LYS A 136 4.04 7.86 5.91
CA LYS A 136 4.38 8.91 4.96
C LYS A 136 5.59 8.47 4.16
N SER A 137 5.36 8.05 2.93
CA SER A 137 6.43 7.56 2.06
C SER A 137 6.20 7.97 0.62
N PHE A 138 7.25 7.89 -0.19
CA PHE A 138 7.17 8.19 -1.61
C PHE A 138 7.89 7.13 -2.43
N HIS A 139 7.41 6.97 -3.66
CA HIS A 139 7.98 6.13 -4.70
C HIS A 139 8.39 7.04 -5.86
N ASP A 140 9.59 6.84 -6.37
CA ASP A 140 10.15 7.56 -7.52
C ASP A 140 11.15 6.68 -8.27
N ARG A 141 11.74 7.22 -9.33
CA ARG A 141 12.77 6.52 -10.11
C ARG A 141 14.01 6.15 -9.26
N TYR A 142 14.41 7.01 -8.33
CA TYR A 142 15.57 6.74 -7.49
C TYR A 142 15.32 5.55 -6.57
N ASN A 143 14.19 5.52 -5.87
CA ASN A 143 13.81 4.45 -4.96
C ASN A 143 13.56 3.12 -5.70
N ALA A 144 12.98 3.16 -6.91
CA ALA A 144 12.79 1.95 -7.72
C ALA A 144 14.12 1.32 -8.18
N THR A 145 15.20 2.12 -8.26
CA THR A 145 16.52 1.68 -8.75
C THR A 145 17.52 1.40 -7.63
N ILE A 146 17.27 1.86 -6.40
CA ILE A 146 18.20 1.77 -5.27
C ILE A 146 18.68 0.34 -4.95
N LEU A 147 17.85 -0.67 -5.26
CA LEU A 147 18.18 -2.08 -5.06
C LEU A 147 18.79 -2.76 -6.28
N GLY A 148 19.19 -2.03 -7.33
CA GLY A 148 19.95 -2.57 -8.48
C GLY A 148 19.17 -2.78 -9.78
N CYS A 149 17.94 -2.27 -9.91
CA CYS A 149 17.10 -2.48 -11.10
C CYS A 149 17.23 -1.43 -12.22
N ASP A 150 18.28 -0.61 -12.18
CA ASP A 150 18.44 0.53 -13.11
C ASP A 150 18.49 0.12 -14.58
N ASP A 151 19.22 -0.95 -14.92
CA ASP A 151 19.35 -1.38 -16.32
C ASP A 151 18.02 -1.89 -16.89
N TYR A 152 17.27 -2.69 -16.12
CA TYR A 152 15.96 -3.17 -16.57
C TYR A 152 14.92 -2.04 -16.62
N ILE A 153 14.94 -1.12 -15.66
CA ILE A 153 14.08 0.07 -15.69
C ILE A 153 14.38 0.92 -16.94
N LYS A 154 15.66 1.16 -17.28
CA LYS A 154 16.03 1.86 -18.52
C LYS A 154 15.53 1.14 -19.77
N GLU A 155 15.61 -0.19 -19.80
CA GLU A 155 15.05 -1.00 -20.90
C GLU A 155 13.54 -0.75 -21.05
N LEU A 156 12.79 -0.70 -19.96
CA LEU A 156 11.34 -0.46 -19.96
C LEU A 156 10.99 1.00 -20.30
N GLU A 157 11.73 1.97 -19.76
CA GLU A 157 11.59 3.39 -20.09
C GLU A 157 11.82 3.63 -21.60
N SER A 158 12.78 2.92 -22.22
CA SER A 158 13.01 2.99 -23.67
C SER A 158 11.83 2.50 -24.52
N LYS A 159 10.94 1.68 -23.93
CA LYS A 159 9.68 1.21 -24.54
C LYS A 159 8.50 2.16 -24.25
N GLY A 160 8.74 3.28 -23.58
CA GLY A 160 7.75 4.29 -23.22
C GLY A 160 7.04 4.05 -21.88
N TYR A 161 7.54 3.13 -21.04
CA TYR A 161 6.93 2.88 -19.73
C TYR A 161 7.38 3.95 -18.74
N LYS A 162 6.54 4.27 -17.77
CA LYS A 162 6.79 5.32 -16.78
C LYS A 162 7.03 4.71 -15.41
N VAL A 163 8.12 5.07 -14.74
CA VAL A 163 8.24 4.74 -13.31
C VAL A 163 7.17 5.52 -12.55
N LEU A 164 6.51 4.86 -11.60
CA LEU A 164 5.55 5.53 -10.72
C LEU A 164 6.24 6.63 -9.91
N GLU A 165 5.66 7.82 -9.92
CA GLU A 165 6.01 8.91 -9.02
C GLU A 165 4.79 9.23 -8.16
N ASP A 166 4.81 8.81 -6.89
CA ASP A 166 3.66 8.92 -6.01
C ASP A 166 4.07 8.95 -4.53
N SER A 167 3.14 9.30 -3.66
CA SER A 167 3.30 9.26 -2.21
C SER A 167 2.12 8.58 -1.53
N ILE A 168 2.42 7.79 -0.50
CA ILE A 168 1.45 7.25 0.44
C ILE A 168 1.44 8.15 1.67
N VAL A 169 0.24 8.63 2.04
CA VAL A 169 0.00 9.39 3.25
C VAL A 169 -1.27 8.86 3.90
N VAL A 170 -1.11 7.95 4.85
CA VAL A 170 -2.25 7.21 5.42
C VAL A 170 -2.10 7.01 6.93
N ARG A 171 -3.26 6.86 7.56
CA ARG A 171 -3.41 6.41 8.95
C ARG A 171 -4.20 5.11 8.91
N ILE A 172 -3.60 4.02 9.40
CA ILE A 172 -4.22 2.70 9.41
C ILE A 172 -4.46 2.26 10.86
N PRO A 173 -5.70 2.02 11.28
CA PRO A 173 -5.98 1.45 12.60
C PRO A 173 -5.31 0.08 12.76
N LEU A 174 -4.76 -0.17 13.94
CA LEU A 174 -4.15 -1.46 14.29
C LEU A 174 -5.00 -2.17 15.35
N LYS A 175 -5.10 -3.49 15.24
CA LYS A 175 -5.78 -4.35 16.22
C LYS A 175 -4.77 -5.30 16.90
N PRO A 176 -4.56 -5.17 18.22
CA PRO A 176 -3.86 -6.13 19.06
C PRO A 176 -4.66 -7.38 19.39
#